data_AF-A0A7Z1TUP0-F1
#
_entry.id   AF-A0A7Z1TUP0-F1
#
_cell.length_a   1.000
_cell.length_b   1.000
_cell.length_c   1.000
_cell.angle_alpha   90.00
_cell.angle_beta   90.00
_cell.angle_gamma   90.00
#
_symmetry.space_group_name_H-M   'P 1'
#
loop_
_entity.id
_entity.type
_entity.pdbx_description
1 polymer ?
#
loop_
_entity_poly.entity_id
_entity_poly.type
_entity_poly.pdbx_seq_one_letter_code
_entity_poly.pdbx_strand_id
1 'polypeptide(L)'
;MARPHDALSSYSLRLPGAACARSPRLDGDRCDNSTGKGRTMVELSALDILGKQFSRRLRGYAPMEVHEFLSQIATAVEGLTRDRGEFRQRVHRLEQELADYRERESALHEALVAAQRTAESTVAAARSESQKVIDDGHALAERLVEEANQRAQNIEVLLSELRSRRREARSELMRIVEVLEGFVRDDQKREQEERATPQLAVLQRRTANSSESSG
;
A
#
# COMPACT_ATOMS: atom_id res chain seq x y z
N MET A 1 -39.47 -18.21 19.82
CA MET A 1 -39.88 -16.96 20.47
C MET A 1 -39.05 -15.84 19.85
N ALA A 2 -39.52 -15.24 18.76
CA ALA A 2 -40.38 -14.05 18.70
C ALA A 2 -39.56 -12.75 18.77
N ARG A 3 -39.52 -12.00 17.65
CA ARG A 3 -39.09 -10.59 17.55
C ARG A 3 -40.18 -9.68 18.20
N PRO A 4 -40.03 -8.33 18.28
CA PRO A 4 -40.08 -7.49 17.08
C PRO A 4 -39.03 -6.37 17.01
N HIS A 5 -38.45 -6.26 15.81
CA HIS A 5 -38.14 -4.99 15.17
C HIS A 5 -39.45 -4.38 14.65
N ASP A 6 -39.61 -3.08 14.79
CA ASP A 6 -40.45 -2.17 13.98
C ASP A 6 -39.90 -0.74 14.25
N ALA A 7 -39.98 0.26 13.39
CA ALA A 7 -40.29 0.43 11.98
C ALA A 7 -40.21 1.96 11.78
N LEU A 8 -39.52 2.47 10.76
CA LEU A 8 -39.86 3.69 10.00
C LEU A 8 -38.96 3.66 8.74
N SER A 9 -39.41 3.04 7.64
CA SER A 9 -40.29 3.60 6.60
C SER A 9 -39.56 4.66 5.77
N SER A 10 -38.97 4.26 4.62
CA SER A 10 -39.57 4.30 3.27
C SER A 10 -39.20 5.62 2.55
N TYR A 11 -38.54 5.67 1.40
CA TYR A 11 -38.84 4.99 0.14
C TYR A 11 -37.61 5.03 -0.79
N SER A 12 -37.28 3.89 -1.40
CA SER A 12 -36.47 3.82 -2.61
C SER A 12 -37.41 3.59 -3.79
N LEU A 13 -37.35 4.44 -4.82
CA LEU A 13 -37.79 4.08 -6.16
C LEU A 13 -36.80 4.64 -7.18
N ARG A 14 -35.97 3.74 -7.67
CA ARG A 14 -35.15 3.87 -8.88
C ARG A 14 -36.01 3.33 -10.02
N LEU A 15 -36.29 4.16 -11.03
CA LEU A 15 -36.78 3.72 -12.34
C LEU A 15 -36.12 4.58 -13.46
N PRO A 16 -36.10 4.07 -14.70
CA PRO A 16 -35.02 4.23 -15.65
C PRO A 16 -35.30 5.29 -16.74
N GLY A 17 -34.23 5.66 -17.46
CA GLY A 17 -34.25 5.97 -18.89
C GLY A 17 -35.38 6.86 -19.40
N ALA A 18 -35.15 8.18 -19.37
CA ALA A 18 -35.80 9.12 -20.29
C ALA A 18 -34.73 9.83 -21.10
N ALA A 19 -34.58 9.39 -22.34
CA ALA A 19 -33.93 10.16 -23.39
C ALA A 19 -34.72 11.46 -23.59
N CYS A 20 -34.11 12.61 -23.31
CA CYS A 20 -34.61 13.91 -23.75
C CYS A 20 -33.59 14.56 -24.68
N ALA A 21 -33.95 14.46 -25.97
CA ALA A 21 -33.79 15.44 -27.02
C ALA A 21 -32.45 16.18 -27.13
N ARG A 22 -31.73 15.84 -28.21
CA ARG A 22 -30.86 16.77 -28.94
C ARG A 22 -31.68 18.00 -29.32
N SER A 23 -31.31 19.16 -28.78
CA SER A 23 -31.66 20.43 -29.39
C SER A 23 -30.76 20.65 -30.62
N PRO A 24 -31.33 21.06 -31.76
CA PRO A 24 -30.59 21.21 -33.00
C PRO A 24 -29.67 22.44 -32.97
N ARG A 25 -28.62 22.37 -33.80
CA ARG A 25 -27.82 23.49 -34.24
C ARG A 25 -28.75 24.66 -34.59
N LEU A 26 -28.52 25.81 -33.95
CA LEU A 26 -28.92 27.08 -34.55
C LEU A 26 -27.77 27.48 -35.47
N ASP A 27 -28.04 27.21 -36.75
CA ASP A 27 -27.40 27.89 -37.87
C ASP A 27 -27.38 29.40 -37.64
N GLY A 28 -26.37 30.01 -38.25
CA GLY A 28 -25.97 31.37 -38.00
C GLY A 28 -27.09 32.39 -38.04
N ASP A 29 -27.08 33.23 -37.02
CA ASP A 29 -27.13 34.65 -37.29
C ASP A 29 -25.77 35.23 -36.95
N ARG A 30 -25.00 35.47 -38.02
CA ARG A 30 -23.97 36.49 -38.08
C ARG A 30 -24.66 37.80 -37.72
N CYS A 31 -24.69 38.12 -36.43
CA CYS A 31 -24.97 39.49 -36.00
C CYS A 31 -23.76 40.33 -36.40
N ASP A 32 -23.78 40.79 -37.66
CA ASP A 32 -23.14 42.05 -38.04
C ASP A 32 -23.76 43.15 -37.19
N ASN A 33 -23.22 43.34 -35.98
CA ASN A 33 -23.35 44.62 -35.27
C ASN A 33 -22.31 45.59 -35.83
N SER A 34 -22.30 45.73 -37.16
CA SER A 34 -21.85 46.97 -37.78
C SER A 34 -22.81 48.06 -37.35
N THR A 35 -22.23 49.09 -36.72
CA THR A 35 -22.81 50.43 -36.56
C THR A 35 -24.06 50.56 -35.69
N GLY A 36 -24.05 49.94 -34.52
CA GLY A 36 -24.56 50.61 -33.32
C GLY A 36 -23.60 51.73 -32.93
N LYS A 37 -23.57 52.82 -33.72
CA LYS A 37 -22.85 54.06 -33.37
C LYS A 37 -23.42 54.51 -32.04
N GLY A 38 -22.76 54.11 -30.95
CA GLY A 38 -23.11 54.50 -29.60
C GLY A 38 -23.40 55.97 -29.66
N ARG A 39 -24.62 56.36 -29.28
CA ARG A 39 -24.96 57.76 -29.06
C ARG A 39 -23.76 58.31 -28.29
N THR A 40 -22.98 59.17 -28.93
CA THR A 40 -21.86 59.83 -28.28
C THR A 40 -22.51 60.58 -27.14
N MET A 41 -22.49 59.98 -25.95
CA MET A 41 -22.83 60.67 -24.72
C MET A 41 -21.80 61.77 -24.69
N VAL A 42 -22.23 62.97 -25.09
CA VAL A 42 -21.36 64.12 -25.19
C VAL A 42 -20.87 64.34 -23.77
N GLU A 43 -19.61 63.99 -23.51
CA GLU A 43 -18.93 64.35 -22.28
C GLU A 43 -18.72 65.86 -22.37
N LEU A 44 -19.75 66.61 -21.98
CA LEU A 44 -19.66 68.04 -21.79
C LEU A 44 -18.68 68.27 -20.64
N SER A 45 -17.51 68.82 -20.95
CA SER A 45 -16.60 69.29 -19.92
C SER A 45 -17.19 70.54 -19.27
N ALA A 46 -16.89 70.77 -17.99
CA ALA A 46 -17.29 72.01 -17.33
C ALA A 46 -16.81 73.26 -18.08
N LEU A 47 -15.66 73.16 -18.77
CA LEU A 47 -15.14 74.21 -19.63
C LEU A 47 -16.01 74.44 -20.89
N ASP A 48 -16.61 73.39 -21.44
CA ASP A 48 -17.54 73.48 -22.57
C ASP A 48 -18.89 74.10 -22.16
N ILE A 49 -19.30 73.88 -20.90
CA ILE A 49 -20.52 74.44 -20.31
C ILE A 49 -20.34 75.95 -20.07
N LEU A 50 -19.19 76.36 -19.51
CA LEU A 50 -18.86 77.77 -19.26
C LEU A 50 -18.61 78.57 -20.55
N GLY A 51 -18.04 77.94 -21.58
CA GLY A 51 -17.76 78.57 -22.87
C GLY A 51 -18.97 78.69 -23.81
N LYS A 52 -20.15 78.21 -23.40
CA LYS A 52 -21.33 78.13 -24.27
C LYS A 52 -21.99 79.50 -24.48
N GLN A 53 -21.90 80.02 -25.70
CA GLN A 53 -22.61 81.24 -26.10
C GLN A 53 -24.02 80.94 -26.64
N PHE A 54 -25.02 81.69 -26.17
CA PHE A 54 -26.41 81.61 -26.64
C PHE A 54 -26.78 82.80 -27.52
N SER A 55 -27.55 82.54 -28.60
CA SER A 55 -28.10 83.59 -29.46
C SER A 55 -29.18 84.40 -28.74
N ARG A 56 -29.11 85.74 -28.81
CA ARG A 56 -30.11 86.64 -28.20
C ARG A 56 -31.39 86.69 -29.04
N ARG A 57 -32.56 86.56 -28.41
CA ARG A 57 -33.89 86.73 -29.04
C ARG A 57 -34.75 87.67 -28.20
N LEU A 58 -35.71 88.35 -28.83
CA LEU A 58 -36.56 89.40 -28.24
C LEU A 58 -37.41 88.94 -27.02
N ARG A 59 -37.58 87.63 -26.81
CA ARG A 59 -38.13 87.01 -25.59
C ARG A 59 -37.21 85.86 -25.16
N GLY A 60 -36.46 86.02 -24.07
CA GLY A 60 -35.52 85.01 -23.58
C GLY A 60 -35.18 85.20 -22.10
N TYR A 61 -34.49 84.22 -21.53
CA TYR A 61 -34.05 84.24 -20.14
C TYR A 61 -33.01 85.35 -19.89
N ALA A 62 -32.94 85.84 -18.65
CA ALA A 62 -31.97 86.84 -18.24
C ALA A 62 -30.55 86.27 -18.36
N PRO A 63 -29.65 86.91 -19.13
CA PRO A 63 -28.31 86.37 -19.35
C PRO A 63 -27.55 86.09 -18.05
N MET A 64 -27.64 86.97 -17.05
CA MET A 64 -26.89 86.81 -15.80
C MET A 64 -27.31 85.59 -14.99
N GLU A 65 -28.61 85.36 -14.83
CA GLU A 65 -29.16 84.20 -14.12
C GLU A 65 -28.79 82.87 -14.82
N VAL A 66 -28.78 82.86 -16.15
CA VAL A 66 -28.35 81.69 -16.93
C VAL A 66 -26.86 81.42 -16.73
N HIS A 67 -26.00 82.45 -16.69
CA HIS A 67 -24.56 82.26 -16.49
C HIS A 67 -24.25 81.76 -15.07
N GLU A 68 -24.96 82.25 -14.05
CA GLU A 68 -24.82 81.76 -12.67
C GLU A 68 -25.22 80.28 -12.56
N PHE A 69 -26.35 79.90 -13.16
CA PHE A 69 -26.80 78.52 -13.19
C PHE A 69 -25.83 77.60 -13.97
N LEU A 70 -25.28 78.05 -15.10
CA LEU A 70 -24.26 77.32 -15.83
C LEU A 70 -22.97 77.14 -15.02
N SER A 71 -22.58 78.12 -14.21
CA SER A 71 -21.44 77.99 -13.30
C SER A 71 -21.68 76.91 -12.25
N GLN A 72 -22.87 76.86 -11.65
CA GLN A 72 -23.23 75.82 -10.68
C GLN A 72 -23.25 74.42 -11.32
N ILE A 73 -23.80 74.29 -12.53
CA ILE A 73 -23.77 73.04 -13.29
C ILE A 73 -22.33 72.64 -13.62
N ALA A 74 -21.48 73.56 -14.06
CA ALA A 74 -20.09 73.30 -14.38
C ALA A 74 -19.34 72.71 -13.18
N THR A 75 -19.48 73.31 -11.99
CA THR A 75 -18.89 72.78 -10.76
C THR A 75 -19.42 71.40 -10.39
N ALA A 76 -20.73 71.15 -10.53
CA ALA A 76 -21.32 69.85 -10.26
C ALA A 76 -20.81 68.77 -11.24
N VAL A 77 -20.67 69.11 -12.53
CA VAL A 77 -20.14 68.22 -13.58
C VAL A 77 -18.67 67.91 -13.37
N GLU A 78 -17.87 68.89 -12.93
CA GLU A 78 -16.47 68.69 -12.51
C GLU A 78 -16.37 67.70 -11.35
N GLY A 79 -17.19 67.88 -10.30
CA GLY A 79 -17.25 66.96 -9.16
C GLY A 79 -17.60 65.53 -9.58
N LEU A 80 -18.67 65.37 -10.36
CA LEU A 80 -19.08 64.05 -10.89
C LEU A 80 -18.01 63.41 -11.76
N THR A 81 -17.29 64.20 -12.56
CA THR A 81 -16.21 63.71 -13.42
C THR A 81 -15.02 63.23 -12.60
N ARG A 82 -14.67 63.94 -11.54
CA ARG A 82 -13.63 63.56 -10.58
C ARG A 82 -14.00 62.27 -9.86
N ASP A 83 -15.18 62.22 -9.26
CA ASP A 83 -15.67 61.04 -8.52
C ASP A 83 -15.72 59.82 -9.43
N ARG A 84 -16.21 59.99 -10.67
CA ARG A 84 -16.20 58.92 -11.68
C ARG A 84 -14.78 58.44 -11.99
N GLY A 85 -13.80 59.33 -12.04
CA GLY A 85 -12.39 58.97 -12.19
C GLY A 85 -11.87 58.16 -11.01
N GLU A 86 -12.13 58.61 -9.78
CA GLU A 86 -11.74 57.92 -8.55
C GLU A 86 -12.39 56.53 -8.43
N PHE A 87 -13.70 56.43 -8.71
CA PHE A 87 -14.41 55.15 -8.72
C PHE A 87 -13.88 54.20 -9.79
N ARG A 88 -13.60 54.68 -11.01
CA ARG A 88 -13.01 53.85 -12.07
C ARG A 88 -11.63 53.32 -11.68
N GLN A 89 -10.79 54.15 -11.07
CA GLN A 89 -9.48 53.72 -10.55
C GLN A 89 -9.64 52.67 -9.45
N ARG A 90 -10.61 52.86 -8.55
CA ARG A 90 -10.88 51.91 -7.47
C ARG A 90 -11.41 50.57 -8.00
N VAL A 91 -12.34 50.60 -8.94
CA VAL A 91 -12.83 49.38 -9.63
C VAL A 91 -11.67 48.66 -10.29
N HIS A 92 -10.82 49.37 -11.03
CA HIS A 92 -9.69 48.75 -11.70
C HIS A 92 -8.71 48.08 -10.73
N ARG A 93 -8.40 48.73 -9.60
CA ARG A 93 -7.56 48.14 -8.54
C ARG A 93 -8.20 46.88 -7.93
N LEU A 94 -9.49 46.95 -7.61
CA LEU A 94 -10.21 45.81 -7.05
C LEU A 94 -10.29 44.64 -8.05
N GLU A 95 -10.45 44.92 -9.34
CA GLU A 95 -10.42 43.91 -10.40
C GLU A 95 -9.06 43.21 -10.50
N GLN A 96 -7.97 43.98 -10.38
CA GLN A 96 -6.60 43.42 -10.35
C GLN A 96 -6.38 42.55 -9.11
N GLU A 97 -6.72 43.05 -7.92
CA GLU A 97 -6.60 42.28 -6.67
C GLU A 97 -7.41 40.99 -6.74
N LEU A 98 -8.62 41.05 -7.29
CA LEU A 98 -9.50 39.88 -7.42
C LEU A 98 -8.95 38.88 -8.44
N ALA A 99 -8.32 39.33 -9.52
CA ALA A 99 -7.61 38.45 -10.45
C ALA A 99 -6.44 37.73 -9.75
N ASP A 100 -5.61 38.46 -8.99
CA ASP A 100 -4.51 37.88 -8.22
C ASP A 100 -5.02 36.86 -7.18
N TYR A 101 -6.11 37.16 -6.49
CA TYR A 101 -6.72 36.23 -5.54
C TYR A 101 -7.21 34.95 -6.21
N ARG A 102 -7.84 35.05 -7.39
CA ARG A 102 -8.29 33.88 -8.16
C ARG A 102 -7.11 33.02 -8.64
N GLU A 103 -6.01 33.64 -9.08
CA GLU A 103 -4.81 32.91 -9.48
C GLU A 103 -4.20 32.16 -8.29
N ARG A 104 -4.08 32.82 -7.13
CA ARG A 104 -3.61 32.19 -5.89
C ARG A 104 -4.53 31.07 -5.42
N GLU A 105 -5.84 31.26 -5.49
CA GLU A 105 -6.83 30.22 -5.16
C GLU A 105 -6.67 29.00 -6.07
N SER A 106 -6.50 29.20 -7.37
CA SER A 106 -6.24 28.12 -8.32
C SER A 106 -4.96 27.36 -7.98
N ALA A 107 -3.87 28.06 -7.71
CA ALA A 107 -2.60 27.45 -7.34
C ALA A 107 -2.70 26.67 -6.01
N LEU A 108 -3.42 27.20 -5.02
CA LEU A 108 -3.67 26.50 -3.76
C LEU A 108 -4.54 25.25 -3.97
N HIS A 109 -5.55 25.32 -4.82
CA HIS A 109 -6.40 24.18 -5.15
C HIS A 109 -5.59 23.08 -5.84
N GLU A 110 -4.75 23.42 -6.82
CA GLU A 110 -3.85 22.49 -7.49
C GLU A 110 -2.86 21.86 -6.51
N ALA A 111 -2.26 22.66 -5.63
CA ALA A 111 -1.34 22.17 -4.60
C ALA A 111 -2.05 21.20 -3.64
N LEU A 112 -3.29 21.47 -3.24
CA LEU A 112 -4.08 20.60 -2.37
C LEU A 112 -4.42 19.27 -3.05
N VAL A 113 -4.83 19.32 -4.33
CA VAL A 113 -5.09 18.10 -5.11
C VAL A 113 -3.80 17.29 -5.30
N ALA A 114 -2.67 17.95 -5.57
CA ALA A 114 -1.37 17.29 -5.69
C ALA A 114 -0.95 16.64 -4.36
N ALA A 115 -1.13 17.35 -3.24
CA ALA A 115 -0.85 16.82 -1.90
C ALA A 115 -1.72 15.60 -1.58
N GLN A 116 -3.03 15.67 -1.88
CA GLN A 116 -3.94 14.54 -1.69
C GLN A 116 -3.52 13.33 -2.54
N ARG A 117 -3.26 13.52 -3.84
CA ARG A 117 -2.79 12.44 -4.72
C ARG A 117 -1.49 11.82 -4.23
N THR A 118 -0.57 12.65 -3.74
CA THR A 118 0.71 12.18 -3.17
C THR A 118 0.45 11.36 -1.91
N ALA A 119 -0.37 11.85 -0.99
CA ALA A 119 -0.73 11.13 0.23
C ALA A 119 -1.40 9.78 -0.09
N GLU A 120 -2.36 9.74 -1.00
CA GLU A 120 -3.04 8.51 -1.43
C GLU A 120 -2.05 7.52 -2.07
N SER A 121 -1.16 8.01 -2.94
CA SER A 121 -0.11 7.20 -3.57
C SER A 121 0.87 6.64 -2.54
N THR A 122 1.32 7.45 -1.58
CA THR A 122 2.20 7.00 -0.49
C THR A 122 1.54 5.93 0.37
N VAL A 123 0.27 6.10 0.73
CA VAL A 123 -0.49 5.09 1.50
C VAL A 123 -0.66 3.80 0.69
N ALA A 124 -0.97 3.90 -0.60
CA ALA A 124 -1.10 2.73 -1.47
C ALA A 124 0.24 1.97 -1.62
N ALA A 125 1.35 2.68 -1.81
CA ALA A 125 2.68 2.11 -1.89
C ALA A 125 3.07 1.43 -0.57
N ALA A 126 2.86 2.09 0.57
CA ALA A 126 3.14 1.52 1.89
C ALA A 126 2.32 0.25 2.16
N ARG A 127 1.03 0.23 1.76
CA ARG A 127 0.19 -0.97 1.87
C ARG A 127 0.72 -2.11 1.00
N SER A 128 1.03 -1.84 -0.27
CA SER A 128 1.58 -2.85 -1.18
C SER A 128 2.89 -3.41 -0.66
N GLU A 129 3.79 -2.55 -0.16
CA GLU A 129 5.07 -2.97 0.38
C GLU A 129 4.91 -3.76 1.68
N SER A 130 4.00 -3.35 2.56
CA SER A 130 3.70 -4.11 3.78
C SER A 130 3.19 -5.53 3.45
N GLN A 131 2.36 -5.67 2.42
CA GLN A 131 1.87 -6.98 2.00
C GLN A 131 3.02 -7.85 1.48
N LYS A 132 3.92 -7.29 0.66
CA LYS A 132 5.11 -8.03 0.20
C LYS A 132 5.99 -8.48 1.36
N VAL A 133 6.24 -7.62 2.34
CA VAL A 133 7.03 -7.98 3.53
C VAL A 133 6.40 -9.13 4.30
N ILE A 134 5.06 -9.13 4.42
CA ILE A 134 4.31 -10.22 5.05
C ILE A 134 4.45 -11.51 4.22
N ASP A 135 4.24 -11.42 2.91
CA ASP A 135 4.31 -12.57 1.99
C ASP A 135 5.72 -13.18 1.95
N ASP A 136 6.76 -12.33 1.89
CA ASP A 136 8.17 -12.74 1.96
C ASP A 136 8.50 -13.37 3.31
N GLY A 137 7.96 -12.82 4.40
CA GLY A 137 8.08 -13.38 5.74
C GLY A 137 7.46 -14.77 5.84
N HIS A 138 6.26 -14.97 5.28
CA HIS A 138 5.62 -16.27 5.21
C HIS A 138 6.42 -17.26 4.37
N ALA A 139 6.88 -16.86 3.18
CA ALA A 139 7.69 -17.71 2.32
C ALA A 139 9.02 -18.13 2.98
N LEU A 140 9.66 -17.22 3.72
CA LEU A 140 10.88 -17.55 4.47
C LEU A 140 10.58 -18.52 5.62
N ALA A 141 9.48 -18.30 6.36
CA ALA A 141 9.07 -19.17 7.44
C ALA A 141 8.78 -20.59 6.93
N GLU A 142 8.05 -20.73 5.83
CA GLU A 142 7.77 -22.03 5.19
C GLU A 142 9.06 -22.74 4.77
N ARG A 143 10.00 -22.02 4.13
CA ARG A 143 11.31 -22.59 3.76
C ARG A 143 12.09 -23.07 4.97
N LEU A 144 12.10 -22.30 6.06
CA LEU A 144 12.83 -22.65 7.28
C LEU A 144 12.21 -23.87 7.98
N VAL A 145 10.88 -23.98 7.99
CA VAL A 145 10.17 -25.16 8.51
C VAL A 145 10.48 -26.38 7.66
N GLU A 146 10.45 -26.25 6.33
CA GLU A 146 10.79 -27.35 5.41
C GLU A 146 12.24 -27.82 5.61
N GLU A 147 13.19 -26.89 5.71
CA GLU A 147 14.58 -27.22 5.97
C GLU A 147 14.76 -27.91 7.34
N ALA A 148 14.07 -27.44 8.38
CA ALA A 148 14.08 -28.05 9.70
C ALA A 148 13.50 -29.49 9.66
N ASN A 149 12.40 -29.70 8.95
CA ASN A 149 11.79 -31.01 8.77
C ASN A 149 12.73 -31.97 8.02
N GLN A 150 13.37 -31.51 6.94
CA GLN A 150 14.33 -32.31 6.20
C GLN A 150 15.53 -32.72 7.06
N ARG A 151 16.05 -31.78 7.88
CA ARG A 151 17.12 -32.08 8.84
C ARG A 151 16.66 -33.08 9.89
N ALA A 152 15.44 -32.94 10.42
CA ALA A 152 14.89 -33.88 11.39
C ALA A 152 14.78 -35.29 10.80
N GLN A 153 14.23 -35.43 9.60
CA GLN A 153 14.16 -36.72 8.89
C GLN A 153 15.55 -37.33 8.67
N ASN A 154 16.53 -36.54 8.25
CA ASN A 154 17.91 -37.02 8.08
C ASN A 154 18.49 -37.54 9.41
N ILE A 155 18.25 -36.84 10.51
CA ILE A 155 18.69 -37.26 11.85
C ILE A 155 18.00 -38.58 12.25
N GLU A 156 16.70 -38.73 11.98
CA GLU A 156 15.98 -39.97 12.26
C GLU A 156 16.54 -41.16 11.48
N VAL A 157 16.85 -40.96 10.20
CA VAL A 157 17.50 -41.98 9.36
C VAL A 157 18.86 -42.37 9.94
N LEU A 158 19.72 -41.40 10.24
CA LEU A 158 21.04 -41.64 10.83
C LEU A 158 20.93 -42.36 12.20
N LEU A 159 19.95 -41.97 13.02
CA LEU A 159 19.70 -42.60 14.30
C LEU A 159 19.27 -44.06 14.14
N SER A 160 18.43 -44.35 13.14
CA SER A 160 18.00 -45.71 12.83
C SER A 160 19.17 -46.58 12.37
N GLU A 161 20.07 -46.02 11.55
CA GLU A 161 21.26 -46.69 11.06
C GLU A 161 22.23 -46.99 12.20
N LEU A 162 22.53 -46.00 13.05
CA LEU A 162 23.37 -46.18 14.23
C LEU A 162 22.79 -47.21 15.20
N ARG A 163 21.47 -47.23 15.40
CA ARG A 163 20.80 -48.27 16.19
C ARG A 163 20.92 -49.65 15.57
N SER A 164 20.90 -49.75 14.24
CA SER A 164 21.13 -51.01 13.51
C SER A 164 22.58 -51.49 13.69
N ARG A 165 23.57 -50.62 13.42
CA ARG A 165 24.99 -50.92 13.61
C ARG A 165 25.31 -51.35 15.04
N ARG A 166 24.72 -50.68 16.04
CA ARG A 166 24.84 -51.08 17.45
C ARG A 166 24.28 -52.48 17.71
N ARG A 167 23.13 -52.83 17.13
CA ARG A 167 22.53 -54.17 17.28
C ARG A 167 23.40 -55.24 16.63
N GLU A 168 23.92 -54.97 15.44
CA GLU A 168 24.82 -55.87 14.71
C GLU A 168 26.12 -56.11 15.51
N ALA A 169 26.80 -55.05 15.95
CA ALA A 169 28.00 -55.17 16.77
C ALA A 169 27.74 -55.95 18.07
N ARG A 170 26.59 -55.70 18.73
CA ARG A 170 26.19 -56.47 19.92
C ARG A 170 26.00 -57.95 19.59
N SER A 171 25.33 -58.27 18.49
CA SER A 171 25.11 -59.67 18.08
C SER A 171 26.42 -60.37 17.76
N GLU A 172 27.37 -59.68 17.14
CA GLU A 172 28.68 -60.23 16.83
C GLU A 172 29.50 -60.51 18.10
N LEU A 173 29.50 -59.59 19.06
CA LEU A 173 30.12 -59.82 20.36
C LEU A 173 29.49 -61.02 21.09
N MET A 174 28.16 -61.16 21.06
CA MET A 174 27.48 -62.29 21.67
C MET A 174 27.87 -63.61 21.02
N ARG A 175 27.99 -63.66 19.68
CA ARG A 175 28.48 -64.86 18.98
C ARG A 175 29.90 -65.24 19.40
N ILE A 176 30.80 -64.25 19.52
CA ILE A 176 32.18 -64.50 19.97
C ILE A 176 32.17 -65.08 21.39
N VAL A 177 31.36 -64.51 22.29
CA VAL A 177 31.22 -65.02 23.66
C VAL A 177 30.68 -66.45 23.67
N GLU A 178 29.64 -66.77 22.91
CA GLU A 178 29.07 -68.12 22.80
C GLU A 178 30.11 -69.15 22.30
N VAL A 179 30.91 -68.78 21.30
CA VAL A 179 31.99 -69.62 20.77
C VAL A 179 33.06 -69.86 21.83
N LEU A 180 33.51 -68.80 22.52
CA LEU A 180 34.52 -68.92 23.58
C LEU A 180 34.02 -69.75 24.77
N GLU A 181 32.76 -69.56 25.18
CA GLU A 181 32.13 -70.41 26.20
C GLU A 181 32.06 -71.89 25.77
N GLY A 182 31.79 -72.13 24.48
CA GLY A 182 31.83 -73.48 23.90
C GLY A 182 33.20 -74.13 24.08
N PHE A 183 34.28 -73.42 23.71
CA PHE A 183 35.65 -73.90 23.90
C PHE A 183 35.98 -74.19 25.36
N VAL A 184 35.59 -73.31 26.29
CA VAL A 184 35.82 -73.53 27.74
C VAL A 184 35.07 -74.77 28.23
N ARG A 185 33.83 -74.99 27.79
CA ARG A 185 33.06 -76.20 28.16
C ARG A 185 33.68 -77.46 27.62
N ASP A 186 34.16 -77.45 26.38
CA ASP A 186 34.79 -78.62 25.77
C ASP A 186 36.13 -78.95 26.42
N ASP A 187 36.91 -77.95 26.81
CA ASP A 187 38.15 -78.12 27.58
C ASP A 187 37.88 -78.72 28.97
N GLN A 188 36.87 -78.21 29.69
CA GLN A 188 36.44 -78.76 30.97
C GLN A 188 35.98 -80.23 30.87
N LYS A 189 35.31 -80.62 29.78
CA LYS A 189 34.94 -82.02 29.54
C LYS A 189 36.16 -82.90 29.33
N ARG A 190 37.16 -82.45 28.56
CA ARG A 190 38.41 -83.18 28.36
C ARG A 190 39.15 -83.40 29.67
N GLU A 191 39.26 -82.37 30.52
CA GLU A 191 39.84 -82.53 31.85
C GLU A 191 39.08 -83.56 32.70
N GLN A 192 37.75 -83.58 32.63
CA GLN A 192 36.93 -84.56 33.34
C GLN A 192 37.13 -85.97 32.80
N GLU A 193 37.22 -86.15 31.48
CA GLU A 193 37.51 -87.43 30.83
C GLU A 193 38.92 -87.93 31.21
N GLU A 194 39.93 -87.06 31.18
CA GLU A 194 41.29 -87.37 31.62
C GLU A 194 41.34 -87.79 33.10
N ARG A 195 40.58 -87.12 33.97
CA ARG A 195 40.43 -87.51 35.39
C ARG A 195 39.65 -88.80 35.57
N ALA A 196 38.69 -89.09 34.69
CA ALA A 196 37.88 -90.30 34.71
C ALA A 196 38.64 -91.52 34.17
N THR A 197 39.59 -91.33 33.25
CA THR A 197 40.56 -92.36 32.88
C THR A 197 41.62 -92.51 33.98
N PRO A 198 41.65 -93.64 34.71
CA PRO A 198 42.66 -93.83 35.74
C PRO A 198 44.05 -93.96 35.10
N GLN A 199 44.88 -92.92 35.25
CA GLN A 199 46.33 -93.06 35.05
C GLN A 199 46.91 -93.92 36.17
N LEU A 200 46.73 -95.25 36.12
CA LEU A 200 47.48 -96.22 36.92
C LEU A 200 47.22 -97.64 36.37
N ALA A 201 47.84 -97.95 35.23
CA ALA A 201 47.91 -99.34 34.73
C ALA A 201 49.26 -99.64 34.05
N VAL A 202 50.39 -99.17 34.61
CA VAL A 202 51.70 -99.78 34.31
C VAL A 202 52.56 -99.80 35.56
N LEU A 203 52.18 -100.61 36.56
CA LEU A 203 53.11 -101.17 37.54
C LEU A 203 52.57 -102.53 38.02
N GLN A 204 52.64 -103.56 37.18
CA GLN A 204 52.67 -104.94 37.68
C GLN A 204 53.84 -105.73 37.06
N ARG A 205 54.95 -105.61 37.79
CA ARG A 205 56.06 -106.55 37.93
C ARG A 205 55.59 -108.00 37.71
N ARG A 206 55.99 -108.63 36.59
CA ARG A 206 55.93 -110.09 36.46
C ARG A 206 57.07 -110.70 37.28
N THR A 207 56.76 -111.11 38.51
CA THR A 207 57.54 -112.10 39.26
C THR A 207 57.20 -113.51 38.78
N ALA A 208 58.25 -114.34 38.67
CA ALA A 208 58.28 -115.78 38.85
C ALA A 208 57.30 -116.68 38.03
N ASN A 209 57.87 -117.48 37.12
CA ASN A 209 57.74 -118.94 37.18
C ASN A 209 58.56 -119.59 36.05
N SER A 210 59.70 -120.21 36.41
CA SER A 210 60.32 -121.28 35.63
C SER A 210 61.18 -122.15 36.56
N SER A 211 60.52 -122.95 37.39
CA SER A 211 61.01 -124.26 37.84
C SER A 211 60.25 -125.29 37.00
N GLU A 212 60.93 -125.94 36.04
CA GLU A 212 61.45 -127.31 36.12
C GLU A 212 60.49 -128.37 35.56
N SER A 213 60.93 -129.07 34.50
CA SER A 213 60.75 -130.51 34.24
C SER A 213 61.38 -130.84 32.87
N SER A 214 62.63 -131.31 32.83
CA SER A 214 63.07 -132.72 32.71
C SER A 214 63.17 -133.23 31.26
N GLY A 215 64.39 -133.64 30.91
CA GLY A 215 64.80 -134.21 29.62
C GLY A 215 66.30 -134.09 29.45
#